data_AF-A0A7D7ZVJ1-F1
#
_entry.id   AF-A0A7D7ZVJ1-F1
#
_cell.length_a   1.000
_cell.length_b   1.000
_cell.length_c   1.000
_cell.angle_alpha   90.00
_cell.angle_beta   90.00
_cell.angle_gamma   90.00
#
_symmetry.space_group_name_H-M   'P 1'
#
loop_
_entity.id
_entity.type
_entity.pdbx_description
1 polymer ?
#
loop_
_entity_poly.entity_id
_entity_poly.type
_entity_poly.pdbx_seq_one_letter_code
_entity_poly.pdbx_strand_id
1 'polypeptide(L)'
;MTIKEIKDSIQQWNEVRMTSLGLNFLTSGSGLEIRRSEFEAWKDIQNEHNIDIDDIEVHMYIGIVEFEITFYLVDSYSDKYQDYEVNKNLFVKEYTKSTFLGDLEKGAVQIPPLEFVTYKRNETIEDEEKEREKAINGAFTWLLYSDTWFKNKQKEVKLAGGTDETGPVRVFKIPFVDFVDIFNDPETQKAFLFFGIRNYEDKDKKPLYRNEIELLLCSKQKLKEDTDTPIKILIFRDVTSPCPPFSMDGENFNLIR
;
A
#
# COMPACT_ATOMS: atom_id res chain seq x y z
N MET A 1 -3.05 -15.72 -15.75
CA MET A 1 -2.73 -16.19 -14.39
C MET A 1 -3.97 -16.81 -13.78
N THR A 2 -3.87 -18.01 -13.22
CA THR A 2 -4.96 -18.72 -12.55
C THR A 2 -4.93 -18.43 -11.05
N ILE A 3 -6.04 -18.66 -10.34
CA ILE A 3 -6.08 -18.49 -8.87
C ILE A 3 -5.06 -19.39 -8.16
N LYS A 4 -4.83 -20.59 -8.70
CA LYS A 4 -3.79 -21.49 -8.20
C LYS A 4 -2.40 -20.86 -8.30
N GLU A 5 -2.05 -20.30 -9.47
CA GLU A 5 -0.76 -19.63 -9.67
C GLU A 5 -0.58 -18.43 -8.72
N ILE A 6 -1.66 -17.67 -8.46
CA ILE A 6 -1.65 -16.55 -7.51
C ILE A 6 -1.35 -17.06 -6.10
N LYS A 7 -2.07 -18.09 -5.64
CA LYS A 7 -1.84 -18.71 -4.32
C LYS A 7 -0.42 -19.26 -4.18
N ASP A 8 0.07 -19.94 -5.21
CA ASP A 8 1.45 -20.48 -5.24
C ASP A 8 2.48 -19.34 -5.14
N SER A 9 2.27 -18.22 -5.83
CA SER A 9 3.12 -17.02 -5.74
C SER A 9 3.08 -16.38 -4.34
N ILE A 10 1.91 -16.28 -3.72
CA ILE A 10 1.75 -15.76 -2.35
C ILE A 10 2.45 -16.68 -1.34
N GLN A 11 2.36 -17.99 -1.54
CA GLN A 11 3.05 -18.97 -0.70
C GLN A 11 4.57 -18.84 -0.80
N GLN A 12 5.11 -18.60 -2.02
CA GLN A 12 6.54 -18.31 -2.19
C GLN A 12 6.97 -17.07 -1.39
N TRP A 13 6.18 -15.99 -1.41
CA TRP A 13 6.44 -14.83 -0.55
C TRP A 13 6.48 -15.22 0.93
N ASN A 14 5.51 -16.00 1.40
CA ASN A 14 5.44 -16.44 2.79
C ASN A 14 6.68 -17.23 3.23
N GLU A 15 7.29 -18.00 2.33
CA GLU A 15 8.50 -18.79 2.58
C GLU A 15 9.76 -17.92 2.67
N VAL A 16 9.87 -16.88 1.83
CA VAL A 16 11.10 -16.08 1.73
C VAL A 16 11.05 -14.74 2.45
N ARG A 17 9.87 -14.25 2.85
CA ARG A 17 9.68 -12.93 3.51
C ARG A 17 10.56 -12.75 4.74
N MET A 18 10.95 -13.83 5.41
CA MET A 18 11.79 -13.83 6.61
C MET A 18 13.29 -13.90 6.32
N THR A 19 13.71 -14.01 5.06
CA THR A 19 15.11 -14.11 4.64
C THR A 19 15.63 -12.76 4.17
N SER A 20 16.92 -12.65 3.87
CA SER A 20 17.49 -11.45 3.22
C SER A 20 16.82 -11.13 1.88
N LEU A 21 16.23 -12.12 1.20
CA LEU A 21 15.49 -11.90 -0.04
C LEU A 21 14.20 -11.10 0.19
N GLY A 22 13.57 -11.25 1.36
CA GLY A 22 12.34 -10.53 1.68
C GLY A 22 12.50 -9.01 1.59
N LEU A 23 13.58 -8.48 2.17
CA LEU A 23 13.90 -7.06 2.07
C LEU A 23 14.23 -6.66 0.63
N ASN A 24 15.04 -7.46 -0.09
CA ASN A 24 15.39 -7.17 -1.48
C ASN A 24 14.15 -7.05 -2.37
N PHE A 25 13.15 -7.91 -2.18
CA PHE A 25 11.89 -7.82 -2.91
C PHE A 25 11.12 -6.56 -2.54
N LEU A 26 10.96 -6.27 -1.24
CA LEU A 26 10.23 -5.08 -0.79
C LEU A 26 10.87 -3.76 -1.24
N THR A 27 12.19 -3.72 -1.46
CA THR A 27 12.92 -2.53 -1.91
C THR A 27 13.27 -2.54 -3.41
N SER A 28 12.79 -3.53 -4.17
CA SER A 28 13.09 -3.68 -5.61
C SER A 28 12.40 -2.66 -6.52
N GLY A 29 11.44 -1.90 -5.98
CA GLY A 29 10.70 -0.88 -6.71
C GLY A 29 10.20 0.23 -5.79
N SER A 30 9.41 1.14 -6.36
CA SER A 30 9.00 2.37 -5.67
C SER A 30 7.53 2.40 -5.23
N GLY A 31 6.73 1.43 -5.65
CA GLY A 31 5.28 1.44 -5.46
C GLY A 31 4.53 0.91 -6.68
N LEU A 32 3.20 0.93 -6.62
CA LEU A 32 2.31 0.42 -7.67
C LEU A 32 1.22 1.44 -8.01
N GLU A 33 0.82 1.46 -9.27
CA GLU A 33 -0.22 2.37 -9.79
C GLU A 33 -1.60 1.74 -9.63
N ILE A 34 -2.57 2.45 -9.07
CA ILE A 34 -4.00 2.09 -9.10
C ILE A 34 -4.69 2.93 -10.17
N ARG A 35 -5.50 2.30 -11.03
CA ARG A 35 -6.22 2.98 -12.11
C ARG A 35 -7.66 3.23 -11.73
N ARG A 36 -8.25 4.28 -12.30
CA ARG A 36 -9.69 4.56 -12.16
C ARG A 36 -10.55 3.35 -12.51
N SER A 37 -10.22 2.60 -13.56
CA SER A 37 -10.99 1.41 -13.94
C SER A 37 -11.04 0.34 -12.86
N GLU A 38 -10.00 0.22 -12.03
CA GLU A 38 -9.93 -0.75 -10.93
C GLU A 38 -10.78 -0.27 -9.75
N PHE A 39 -10.70 1.03 -9.45
CA PHE A 39 -11.57 1.70 -8.49
C PHE A 39 -13.06 1.56 -8.85
N GLU A 40 -13.44 1.86 -10.10
CA GLU A 40 -14.85 1.75 -10.52
C GLU A 40 -15.33 0.30 -10.47
N ALA A 41 -14.47 -0.69 -10.76
CA ALA A 41 -14.85 -2.09 -10.64
C ALA A 41 -15.19 -2.49 -9.19
N TRP A 42 -14.39 -2.06 -8.21
CA TRP A 42 -14.70 -2.29 -6.79
C TRP A 42 -15.95 -1.51 -6.35
N LYS A 43 -16.14 -0.30 -6.89
CA LYS A 43 -17.33 0.51 -6.64
C LYS A 43 -18.60 -0.15 -7.19
N ASP A 44 -18.51 -0.77 -8.37
CA ASP A 44 -19.63 -1.49 -8.98
C ASP A 44 -20.05 -2.67 -8.10
N ILE A 45 -19.08 -3.44 -7.56
CA ILE A 45 -19.33 -4.54 -6.60
C ILE A 45 -19.99 -4.01 -5.32
N GLN A 46 -19.46 -2.92 -4.77
CA GLN A 46 -20.02 -2.25 -3.58
C GLN A 46 -21.50 -1.86 -3.79
N ASN A 47 -21.82 -1.29 -4.96
CA ASN A 47 -23.19 -0.91 -5.32
C ASN A 47 -24.09 -2.13 -5.61
N GLU A 48 -23.62 -3.10 -6.38
CA GLU A 48 -24.38 -4.32 -6.75
C GLU A 48 -24.84 -5.09 -5.51
N HIS A 49 -24.00 -5.14 -4.49
CA HIS A 49 -24.28 -5.87 -3.25
C HIS A 49 -24.80 -4.98 -2.10
N ASN A 50 -25.04 -3.69 -2.34
CA ASN A 50 -25.51 -2.70 -1.34
C ASN A 50 -24.66 -2.70 -0.05
N ILE A 51 -23.33 -2.68 -0.19
CA ILE A 51 -22.38 -2.65 0.93
C ILE A 51 -22.12 -1.18 1.30
N ASP A 52 -22.02 -0.87 2.59
CA ASP A 52 -21.63 0.48 3.01
C ASP A 52 -20.17 0.78 2.56
N ILE A 53 -19.88 2.02 2.20
CA ILE A 53 -18.54 2.45 1.79
C ILE A 53 -17.51 2.22 2.89
N ASP A 54 -17.93 2.31 4.15
CA ASP A 54 -17.08 2.11 5.33
C ASP A 54 -16.86 0.61 5.65
N ASP A 55 -17.65 -0.28 5.04
CA ASP A 55 -17.63 -1.74 5.30
C ASP A 55 -16.87 -2.55 4.23
N ILE A 56 -16.47 -1.91 3.12
CA ILE A 56 -15.67 -2.55 2.07
C ILE A 56 -14.20 -2.14 2.19
N GLU A 57 -13.33 -3.14 2.08
CA GLU A 57 -11.87 -2.99 2.13
C GLU A 57 -11.28 -3.57 0.84
N VAL A 58 -10.11 -3.09 0.44
CA VAL A 58 -9.28 -3.74 -0.58
C VAL A 58 -8.15 -4.47 0.14
N HIS A 59 -8.09 -5.79 -0.06
CA HIS A 59 -7.01 -6.63 0.41
C HIS A 59 -5.88 -6.63 -0.63
N MET A 60 -4.69 -6.23 -0.21
CA MET A 60 -3.49 -6.27 -1.05
C MET A 60 -2.54 -7.35 -0.55
N TYR A 61 -2.49 -8.46 -1.28
CA TYR A 61 -1.56 -9.56 -1.03
C TYR A 61 -0.23 -9.34 -1.72
N ILE A 62 0.84 -9.88 -1.13
CA ILE A 62 2.16 -9.91 -1.74
C ILE A 62 2.49 -11.32 -2.19
N GLY A 63 3.03 -11.46 -3.39
CA GLY A 63 3.58 -12.69 -3.90
C GLY A 63 4.85 -12.48 -4.72
N ILE A 64 5.43 -13.57 -5.20
CA ILE A 64 6.62 -13.58 -6.04
C ILE A 64 6.32 -14.36 -7.32
N VAL A 65 6.57 -13.72 -8.46
CA VAL A 65 6.45 -14.32 -9.80
C VAL A 65 7.78 -14.08 -10.50
N GLU A 66 8.43 -15.15 -10.96
CA GLU A 66 9.69 -15.06 -11.72
C GLU A 66 10.79 -14.18 -11.08
N PHE A 67 10.92 -14.24 -9.74
CA PHE A 67 11.84 -13.40 -8.96
C PHE A 67 11.53 -11.89 -8.97
N GLU A 68 10.29 -11.51 -9.26
CA GLU A 68 9.79 -10.16 -9.08
C GLU A 68 8.62 -10.17 -8.08
N ILE A 69 8.56 -9.13 -7.25
CA ILE A 69 7.43 -8.95 -6.32
C ILE A 69 6.18 -8.55 -7.11
N THR A 70 5.09 -9.21 -6.80
CA THR A 70 3.77 -9.00 -7.41
C THR A 70 2.74 -8.74 -6.32
N PHE A 71 1.83 -7.82 -6.56
CA PHE A 71 0.75 -7.46 -5.66
C PHE A 71 -0.58 -7.93 -6.26
N TYR A 72 -1.44 -8.50 -5.42
CA TYR A 72 -2.77 -8.92 -5.80
C TYR A 72 -3.80 -8.13 -4.99
N LEU A 73 -4.63 -7.36 -5.67
CA LEU A 73 -5.64 -6.51 -5.03
C LEU A 73 -7.03 -7.05 -5.32
N VAL A 74 -7.80 -7.26 -4.27
CA VAL A 74 -9.19 -7.75 -4.35
C VAL A 74 -10.02 -7.09 -3.27
N ASP A 75 -11.29 -6.79 -3.56
CA ASP A 75 -12.20 -6.29 -2.54
C ASP A 75 -12.56 -7.38 -1.51
N SER A 76 -12.88 -6.96 -0.29
CA SER A 76 -13.16 -7.84 0.84
C SER A 76 -14.40 -8.71 0.64
N TYR A 77 -15.34 -8.30 -0.22
CA TYR A 77 -16.51 -9.09 -0.58
C TYR A 77 -16.12 -10.26 -1.49
N SER A 78 -15.51 -9.97 -2.64
CA SER A 78 -15.03 -11.00 -3.58
C SER A 78 -14.09 -11.98 -2.89
N ASP A 79 -13.22 -11.49 -2.01
CA ASP A 79 -12.31 -12.34 -1.25
C ASP A 79 -13.05 -13.26 -0.27
N LYS A 80 -14.05 -12.75 0.45
CA LYS A 80 -14.94 -13.53 1.33
C LYS A 80 -15.65 -14.67 0.63
N TYR A 81 -16.17 -14.43 -0.56
CA TYR A 81 -16.92 -15.44 -1.30
C TYR A 81 -16.05 -16.27 -2.24
N GLN A 82 -14.75 -16.00 -2.30
CA GLN A 82 -13.78 -16.64 -3.23
C GLN A 82 -14.22 -16.53 -4.70
N ASP A 83 -14.94 -15.46 -5.04
CA ASP A 83 -15.44 -15.21 -6.39
C ASP A 83 -14.40 -14.35 -7.12
N TYR A 84 -13.40 -15.01 -7.71
CA TYR A 84 -12.25 -14.33 -8.29
C TYR A 84 -12.30 -14.34 -9.82
N GLU A 85 -12.35 -13.15 -10.40
CA GLU A 85 -12.19 -12.89 -11.82
C GLU A 85 -11.00 -11.94 -12.03
N VAL A 86 -9.91 -12.50 -12.57
CA VAL A 86 -8.66 -11.75 -12.82
C VAL A 86 -8.92 -10.63 -13.83
N ASN A 87 -8.45 -9.43 -13.50
CA ASN A 87 -8.68 -8.16 -14.22
C ASN A 87 -10.11 -7.63 -14.17
N LYS A 88 -10.96 -8.16 -13.28
CA LYS A 88 -12.31 -7.64 -13.03
C LYS A 88 -12.50 -7.25 -11.58
N ASN A 89 -12.27 -8.16 -10.64
CA ASN A 89 -12.32 -7.88 -9.20
C ASN A 89 -11.02 -8.24 -8.47
N LEU A 90 -10.17 -9.07 -9.11
CA LEU A 90 -8.83 -9.40 -8.67
C LEU A 90 -7.80 -8.83 -9.65
N PHE A 91 -7.03 -7.83 -9.22
CA PHE A 91 -6.05 -7.15 -10.05
C PHE A 91 -4.62 -7.57 -9.70
N VAL A 92 -3.83 -7.89 -10.73
CA VAL A 92 -2.41 -8.24 -10.60
C VAL A 92 -1.58 -7.00 -10.91
N LYS A 93 -0.69 -6.61 -10.00
CA LYS A 93 0.15 -5.41 -10.13
C LYS A 93 1.60 -5.77 -9.90
N GLU A 94 2.45 -5.14 -10.67
CA GLU A 94 3.90 -5.22 -10.50
C GLU A 94 4.40 -3.94 -9.86
N TYR A 95 5.61 -4.00 -9.32
CA TYR A 95 6.30 -2.78 -8.95
C TYR A 95 6.56 -1.89 -10.15
N THR A 96 6.35 -0.60 -9.95
CA THR A 96 6.79 0.41 -10.90
C THR A 96 8.31 0.52 -10.82
N LYS A 97 8.98 0.05 -11.89
CA LYS A 97 10.44 0.09 -12.05
C LYS A 97 10.97 1.51 -12.27
N SER A 98 10.14 2.41 -12.81
CA SER A 98 10.43 3.85 -12.74
C SER A 98 10.17 4.29 -11.31
N THR A 99 11.23 4.61 -10.60
CA THR A 99 11.14 5.25 -9.30
C THR A 99 10.17 6.43 -9.40
N PHE A 100 9.24 6.54 -8.45
CA PHE A 100 8.57 7.82 -8.19
C PHE A 100 9.61 8.95 -8.15
N LEU A 101 10.84 8.64 -7.72
CA LEU A 101 12.04 9.47 -7.68
C LEU A 101 12.78 9.73 -9.02
N GLY A 102 12.15 9.52 -10.18
CA GLY A 102 12.75 9.80 -11.49
C GLY A 102 13.71 8.71 -11.99
N ASP A 103 13.80 8.54 -13.31
CA ASP A 103 14.66 7.55 -13.96
C ASP A 103 16.14 7.72 -13.54
N LEU A 104 16.67 6.76 -12.80
CA LEU A 104 18.07 6.66 -12.38
C LEU A 104 19.07 6.59 -13.56
N GLU A 105 18.60 6.41 -14.79
CA GLU A 105 19.44 6.32 -15.99
C GLU A 105 20.17 7.63 -16.36
N LYS A 106 19.81 8.78 -15.75
CA LYS A 106 20.43 10.08 -16.06
C LYS A 106 21.36 10.65 -14.98
N GLY A 107 21.85 9.83 -14.05
CA GLY A 107 23.02 10.17 -13.21
C GLY A 107 22.84 11.34 -12.23
N ALA A 108 21.63 11.85 -12.07
CA ALA A 108 21.26 12.75 -11.00
C ALA A 108 20.06 12.13 -10.29
N VAL A 109 20.21 11.87 -8.97
CA VAL A 109 19.07 11.63 -8.08
C VAL A 109 18.30 12.95 -8.04
N GLN A 110 17.48 13.21 -9.05
CA GLN A 110 16.46 14.23 -8.95
C GLN A 110 15.35 13.61 -8.13
N ILE A 111 15.40 13.83 -6.81
CA ILE A 111 14.17 13.76 -6.01
C ILE A 111 13.18 14.65 -6.78
N PRO A 112 12.13 14.10 -7.40
CA PRO A 112 11.17 14.87 -8.12
C PRO A 112 10.64 15.89 -7.13
N PRO A 113 10.34 17.10 -7.58
CA PRO A 113 9.58 18.03 -6.78
C PRO A 113 8.25 17.35 -6.47
N LEU A 114 8.17 16.72 -5.30
CA LEU A 114 6.94 16.22 -4.74
C LEU A 114 6.16 17.48 -4.37
N GLU A 115 5.22 17.93 -5.20
CA GLU A 115 4.26 18.93 -4.74
C GLU A 115 3.03 18.22 -4.22
N PHE A 116 2.66 18.53 -2.99
CA PHE A 116 1.55 17.91 -2.30
C PHE A 116 0.40 18.93 -2.32
N VAL A 117 -0.75 18.56 -2.83
CA VAL A 117 -2.03 19.26 -2.75
C VAL A 117 -2.94 18.40 -1.89
N THR A 118 -3.96 19.01 -1.28
CA THR A 118 -4.91 18.34 -0.38
C THR A 118 -6.34 18.52 -0.88
N TYR A 119 -7.19 17.52 -0.68
CA TYR A 119 -8.65 17.63 -0.87
C TYR A 119 -9.42 17.41 0.44
N LYS A 120 -10.47 18.22 0.61
CA LYS A 120 -11.14 18.52 1.89
C LYS A 120 -12.13 17.46 2.37
N ARG A 121 -12.09 17.21 3.68
CA ARG A 121 -13.30 16.98 4.51
C ARG A 121 -13.07 17.49 5.94
N ASN A 122 -13.51 18.71 6.23
CA ASN A 122 -13.67 19.26 7.59
C ASN A 122 -12.45 19.37 8.53
N GLU A 123 -11.21 19.32 8.03
CA GLU A 123 -10.01 19.50 8.85
C GLU A 123 -9.43 20.92 8.71
N THR A 124 -8.68 21.37 9.73
CA THR A 124 -8.01 22.67 9.66
C THR A 124 -6.76 22.60 8.78
N ILE A 125 -6.29 23.73 8.24
CA ILE A 125 -5.04 23.78 7.44
C ILE A 125 -3.84 23.18 8.21
N GLU A 126 -3.85 23.29 9.54
CA GLU A 126 -2.80 22.77 10.42
C GLU A 126 -2.83 21.22 10.50
N ASP A 127 -4.01 20.61 10.47
CA ASP A 127 -4.17 19.14 10.45
C ASP A 127 -3.66 18.57 9.12
N GLU A 128 -3.95 19.25 8.01
CA GLU A 128 -3.49 18.88 6.66
C GLU A 128 -1.96 18.87 6.53
N GLU A 129 -1.32 19.94 7.02
CA GLU A 129 0.14 20.08 7.00
C GLU A 129 0.82 18.99 7.83
N LYS A 130 0.17 18.57 8.93
CA LYS A 130 0.65 17.50 9.79
C LYS A 130 0.52 16.12 9.15
N GLU A 131 -0.59 15.80 8.48
CA GLU A 131 -0.73 14.54 7.73
C GLU A 131 0.26 14.45 6.57
N ARG A 132 0.51 15.58 5.89
CA ARG A 132 1.56 15.69 4.87
C ARG A 132 2.94 15.39 5.45
N GLU A 133 3.29 16.03 6.56
CA GLU A 133 4.59 15.82 7.22
C GLU A 133 4.76 14.36 7.65
N LYS A 134 3.71 13.73 8.18
CA LYS A 134 3.71 12.31 8.53
C LYS A 134 3.99 11.42 7.32
N ALA A 135 3.28 11.61 6.21
CA ALA A 135 3.47 10.80 5.01
C ALA A 135 4.88 10.95 4.42
N ILE A 136 5.41 12.18 4.37
CA ILE A 136 6.78 12.46 3.93
C ILE A 136 7.78 11.76 4.86
N ASN A 137 7.63 11.94 6.17
CA ASN A 137 8.51 11.32 7.14
C ASN A 137 8.46 9.80 7.06
N GLY A 138 7.27 9.21 6.87
CA GLY A 138 7.09 7.78 6.68
C GLY A 138 7.82 7.26 5.44
N ALA A 139 7.67 7.95 4.30
CA ALA A 139 8.36 7.62 3.06
C ALA A 139 9.88 7.68 3.18
N PHE A 140 10.42 8.78 3.74
CA PHE A 140 11.85 8.94 3.96
C PHE A 140 12.38 7.93 4.99
N THR A 141 11.58 7.60 6.00
CA THR A 141 11.95 6.59 7.00
C THR A 141 12.05 5.23 6.35
N TRP A 142 11.12 4.86 5.46
CA TRP A 142 11.23 3.62 4.67
C TRP A 142 12.52 3.61 3.84
N LEU A 143 12.79 4.69 3.10
CA LEU A 143 13.97 4.79 2.24
C LEU A 143 15.29 4.63 3.02
N LEU A 144 15.39 5.25 4.19
CA LEU A 144 16.61 5.28 4.98
C LEU A 144 16.76 4.11 5.96
N TYR A 145 15.64 3.57 6.47
CA TYR A 145 15.63 2.65 7.60
C TYR A 145 14.89 1.32 7.35
N SER A 146 14.48 1.01 6.12
CA SER A 146 13.87 -0.30 5.78
C SER A 146 14.70 -1.51 6.23
N ASP A 147 16.02 -1.47 6.07
CA ASP A 147 16.92 -2.54 6.57
C ASP A 147 16.88 -2.67 8.10
N THR A 148 16.86 -1.54 8.81
CA THR A 148 16.79 -1.53 10.28
C THR A 148 15.45 -2.09 10.76
N TRP A 149 14.36 -1.63 10.13
CA TRP A 149 13.01 -2.13 10.38
C TRP A 149 12.93 -3.64 10.16
N PHE A 150 13.43 -4.12 9.02
CA PHE A 150 13.37 -5.54 8.65
C PHE A 150 14.15 -6.42 9.64
N LYS A 151 15.36 -6.00 10.03
CA LYS A 151 16.16 -6.69 11.05
C LYS A 151 15.46 -6.72 12.41
N ASN A 152 14.76 -5.66 12.79
CA ASN A 152 14.00 -5.61 14.03
C ASN A 152 12.82 -6.56 13.98
N LYS A 153 12.06 -6.60 12.87
CA LYS A 153 10.99 -7.57 12.67
C LYS A 153 11.50 -9.01 12.76
N GLN A 154 12.61 -9.34 12.11
CA GLN A 154 13.21 -10.67 12.24
C GLN A 154 13.62 -11.03 13.67
N LYS A 155 14.09 -10.06 14.47
CA LYS A 155 14.42 -10.30 15.88
C LYS A 155 13.16 -10.53 16.73
N GLU A 156 12.11 -9.75 16.51
CA GLU A 156 10.81 -9.92 17.20
C GLU A 156 10.28 -11.35 17.00
N VAL A 157 10.35 -11.88 15.78
CA VAL A 157 9.92 -13.27 15.51
C VAL A 157 10.71 -14.31 16.29
N LYS A 158 12.03 -14.14 16.34
CA LYS A 158 12.92 -15.05 17.08
C LYS A 158 12.61 -15.02 18.58
N LEU A 159 12.26 -13.85 19.12
CA LEU A 159 11.93 -13.68 20.54
C LEU A 159 10.53 -14.20 20.87
N ALA A 160 9.57 -14.12 19.94
CA ALA A 160 8.21 -14.61 20.09
C ALA A 160 8.07 -16.13 19.89
N GLY A 161 9.17 -16.87 19.67
CA GLY A 161 9.15 -18.32 19.50
C GLY A 161 8.78 -18.79 18.09
N GLY A 162 8.90 -17.92 17.08
CA GLY A 162 8.70 -18.30 15.68
C GLY A 162 7.24 -18.45 15.26
N THR A 163 6.31 -17.78 15.94
CA THR A 163 4.92 -17.75 15.49
C THR A 163 4.84 -17.06 14.12
N ASP A 164 4.05 -17.61 13.20
CA ASP A 164 3.69 -16.99 11.91
C ASP A 164 3.10 -15.58 12.05
N GLU A 165 2.70 -15.28 13.29
CA GLU A 165 2.09 -14.08 13.80
C GLU A 165 3.06 -12.91 14.07
N THR A 166 4.35 -13.11 13.83
CA THR A 166 5.34 -12.05 13.90
C THR A 166 6.17 -12.05 12.62
N GLY A 167 6.50 -10.88 12.07
CA GLY A 167 7.38 -10.76 10.88
C GLY A 167 6.93 -9.74 9.84
N PRO A 168 7.63 -9.66 8.69
CA PRO A 168 7.30 -8.78 7.58
C PRO A 168 5.90 -9.09 7.00
N VAL A 169 5.22 -8.08 6.49
CA VAL A 169 3.82 -8.13 6.05
C VAL A 169 3.50 -9.24 5.03
N ARG A 170 2.28 -9.80 5.10
CA ARG A 170 1.71 -10.75 4.12
C ARG A 170 0.63 -10.11 3.25
N VAL A 171 -0.25 -9.35 3.89
CA VAL A 171 -1.42 -8.72 3.31
C VAL A 171 -1.63 -7.37 3.97
N PHE A 172 -2.11 -6.39 3.20
CA PHE A 172 -2.59 -5.12 3.71
C PHE A 172 -4.09 -5.03 3.53
N LYS A 173 -4.75 -4.36 4.49
CA LYS A 173 -6.11 -3.87 4.32
C LYS A 173 -6.06 -2.38 4.02
N ILE A 174 -6.78 -1.99 2.98
CA ILE A 174 -6.91 -0.61 2.56
C ILE A 174 -8.41 -0.27 2.57
N PRO A 175 -8.88 0.62 3.45
CA PRO A 175 -10.27 1.06 3.46
C PRO A 175 -10.67 1.60 2.08
N PHE A 176 -11.83 1.17 1.55
CA PHE A 176 -12.25 1.60 0.22
C PHE A 176 -12.53 3.12 0.16
N VAL A 177 -12.97 3.70 1.29
CA VAL A 177 -13.19 5.15 1.43
C VAL A 177 -11.96 5.98 1.04
N ASP A 178 -10.74 5.47 1.26
CA ASP A 178 -9.52 6.18 0.89
C ASP A 178 -9.32 6.27 -0.62
N PHE A 179 -9.72 5.22 -1.37
CA PHE A 179 -9.77 5.30 -2.82
C PHE A 179 -10.89 6.22 -3.29
N VAL A 180 -12.06 6.17 -2.65
CA VAL A 180 -13.18 7.05 -2.99
C VAL A 180 -12.76 8.50 -2.88
N ASP A 181 -12.11 8.89 -1.78
CA ASP A 181 -11.66 10.26 -1.59
C ASP A 181 -10.68 10.72 -2.68
N ILE A 182 -9.85 9.81 -3.20
CA ILE A 182 -8.93 10.10 -4.30
C ILE A 182 -9.59 10.20 -5.67
N PHE A 183 -10.45 9.25 -5.97
CA PHE A 183 -11.10 9.14 -7.27
C PHE A 183 -12.42 9.91 -7.35
N ASN A 184 -12.83 10.59 -6.28
CA ASN A 184 -13.98 11.51 -6.27
C ASN A 184 -13.80 12.68 -7.24
N ASP A 185 -12.57 13.10 -7.50
CA ASP A 185 -12.26 13.98 -8.63
C ASP A 185 -12.28 13.16 -9.94
N PRO A 186 -13.23 13.40 -10.87
CA PRO A 186 -13.32 12.66 -12.13
C PRO A 186 -12.07 12.74 -13.00
N GLU A 187 -11.25 13.79 -12.85
CA GLU A 187 -10.01 13.97 -13.62
C GLU A 187 -8.89 13.05 -13.13
N THR A 188 -8.96 12.54 -11.89
CA THR A 188 -7.98 11.59 -11.36
C THR A 188 -8.09 10.26 -12.09
N GLN A 189 -7.18 9.96 -13.01
CA GLN A 189 -7.18 8.67 -13.72
C GLN A 189 -6.36 7.59 -13.01
N LYS A 190 -5.43 8.00 -12.15
CA LYS A 190 -4.44 7.14 -11.52
C LYS A 190 -4.08 7.63 -10.12
N ALA A 191 -3.87 6.67 -9.23
CA ALA A 191 -3.24 6.84 -7.93
C ALA A 191 -2.01 5.95 -7.84
N PHE A 192 -1.16 6.17 -6.85
CA PHE A 192 0.09 5.47 -6.62
C PHE A 192 0.18 5.10 -5.14
N LEU A 193 0.44 3.83 -4.88
CA LEU A 193 0.66 3.27 -3.55
C LEU A 193 2.13 3.00 -3.36
N PHE A 194 2.70 3.41 -2.24
CA PHE A 194 4.10 3.15 -1.91
C PHE A 194 4.28 2.92 -0.41
N PHE A 195 5.40 2.30 -0.03
CA PHE A 195 5.67 1.96 1.37
C PHE A 195 6.19 3.16 2.17
N GLY A 196 5.74 3.24 3.41
CA GLY A 196 6.26 4.10 4.46
C GLY A 196 6.62 3.30 5.72
N ILE A 197 7.23 3.97 6.69
CA ILE A 197 7.36 3.47 8.06
C ILE A 197 6.72 4.46 9.03
N ARG A 198 5.70 3.99 9.74
CA ARG A 198 5.04 4.75 10.78
C ARG A 198 5.70 4.51 12.13
N ASN A 199 5.94 5.59 12.87
CA ASN A 199 6.31 5.55 14.28
C ASN A 199 5.06 5.76 15.13
N TYR A 200 4.65 4.75 15.91
CA TYR A 200 3.56 4.95 16.87
C TYR A 200 4.02 5.77 18.07
N GLU A 201 3.16 6.69 18.50
CA GLU A 201 3.23 7.38 19.78
C GLU A 201 2.26 6.71 20.77
N ASP A 202 2.64 6.61 22.04
CA ASP A 202 1.75 6.22 23.12
C ASP A 202 0.69 7.31 23.36
N LYS A 203 -0.34 7.00 24.15
CA LYS A 203 -1.35 7.93 24.66
C LYS A 203 -0.75 9.16 25.36
N ASP A 204 0.47 9.03 25.88
CA ASP A 204 1.26 10.12 26.49
C ASP A 204 2.14 10.90 25.47
N LYS A 205 1.97 10.68 24.16
CA LYS A 205 2.85 11.20 23.08
C LYS A 205 4.32 10.81 23.23
N LYS A 206 4.59 9.71 23.95
CA LYS A 206 5.93 9.14 24.03
C LYS A 206 6.14 8.23 22.82
N PRO A 207 7.26 8.32 22.11
CA PRO A 207 7.51 7.41 20.99
C PRO A 207 7.54 5.97 21.52
N LEU A 208 6.60 5.15 21.04
CA LEU A 208 6.58 3.72 21.34
C LEU A 208 7.64 2.96 20.53
N TYR A 209 8.29 3.62 19.56
CA TYR A 209 9.26 3.04 18.63
C TYR A 209 8.79 1.69 18.06
N ARG A 210 7.47 1.53 17.89
CA ARG A 210 6.90 0.46 17.09
C ARG A 210 6.90 0.98 15.68
N ASN A 211 7.92 0.58 14.93
CA ASN A 211 8.05 0.92 13.53
C ASN A 211 7.23 -0.10 12.75
N GLU A 212 6.09 0.31 12.22
CA GLU A 212 5.29 -0.55 11.33
C GLU A 212 5.36 -0.04 9.90
N ILE A 213 5.34 -0.98 8.97
CA ILE A 213 5.23 -0.65 7.55
C ILE A 213 3.81 -0.14 7.26
N GLU A 214 3.69 0.92 6.49
CA GLU A 214 2.42 1.51 6.07
C GLU A 214 2.36 1.63 4.54
N LEU A 215 1.15 1.79 3.99
CA LEU A 215 0.97 2.21 2.60
C LEU A 215 0.53 3.66 2.57
N LEU A 216 1.22 4.41 1.74
CA LEU A 216 0.93 5.79 1.45
C LEU A 216 0.32 5.83 0.05
N LEU A 217 -0.90 6.35 -0.03
CA LEU A 217 -1.65 6.48 -1.27
C LEU A 217 -1.60 7.94 -1.74
N CYS A 218 -1.28 8.15 -3.02
CA CYS A 218 -1.23 9.48 -3.61
C CYS A 218 -1.73 9.54 -5.07
N SER A 219 -2.19 10.68 -5.57
CA SER A 219 -2.64 10.81 -6.97
C SER A 219 -1.99 12.00 -7.66
N LYS A 220 -1.73 11.90 -8.96
CA LYS A 220 -1.14 12.98 -9.77
C LYS A 220 -2.24 13.76 -10.51
N GLN A 221 -2.37 15.08 -10.33
CA GLN A 221 -3.02 15.93 -11.35
C GLN A 221 -1.98 16.52 -12.29
N LYS A 222 -2.34 16.57 -13.58
CA LYS A 222 -1.80 17.58 -14.48
C LYS A 222 -2.48 18.92 -14.18
N LEU A 223 -1.72 19.96 -13.91
CA LEU A 223 -2.19 21.32 -14.21
C LEU A 223 -2.20 21.51 -15.72
N LYS A 224 -3.15 22.30 -16.21
CA LYS A 224 -3.27 22.67 -17.63
C LYS A 224 -1.90 23.08 -18.20
N GLU A 225 -1.60 22.57 -19.40
CA GLU A 225 -0.31 22.50 -20.09
C GLU A 225 0.34 23.86 -20.48
N ASP A 226 0.41 24.86 -19.60
CA ASP A 226 0.99 26.15 -20.00
C ASP A 226 1.91 26.88 -19.01
N THR A 227 2.32 26.25 -17.92
CA THR A 227 3.37 26.85 -17.08
C THR A 227 4.32 25.78 -16.53
N ASP A 228 5.59 26.14 -16.48
CA ASP A 228 6.78 25.45 -15.96
C ASP A 228 6.64 25.12 -14.45
N THR A 229 5.53 24.48 -14.09
CA THR A 229 5.02 24.35 -12.73
C THR A 229 5.06 22.89 -12.31
N PRO A 230 5.44 22.58 -11.07
CA PRO A 230 5.74 21.21 -10.71
C PRO A 230 4.47 20.35 -10.51
N ILE A 231 4.72 19.08 -10.26
CA ILE A 231 3.75 18.00 -10.29
C ILE A 231 2.87 18.05 -9.03
N LYS A 232 1.58 18.36 -9.18
CA LYS A 232 0.60 18.32 -8.08
C LYS A 232 0.19 16.89 -7.72
N ILE A 233 0.51 16.46 -6.51
CA ILE A 233 0.14 15.18 -5.89
C ILE A 233 -0.99 15.44 -4.89
N LEU A 234 -2.22 14.96 -5.07
CA LEU A 234 -3.39 15.61 -4.45
C LEU A 234 -3.93 15.11 -3.14
N ILE A 235 -3.53 13.95 -2.67
CA ILE A 235 -4.04 13.38 -1.44
C ILE A 235 -2.93 12.51 -0.88
N PHE A 236 -2.65 12.67 0.40
CA PHE A 236 -1.84 11.72 1.17
C PHE A 236 -2.69 11.23 2.30
N ARG A 237 -2.84 9.92 2.39
CA ARG A 237 -3.45 9.29 3.53
C ARG A 237 -2.63 8.10 3.95
N ASP A 238 -2.49 7.96 5.25
CA ASP A 238 -2.24 6.67 5.84
C ASP A 238 -3.53 5.86 5.71
N VAL A 239 -3.55 5.00 4.70
CA VAL A 239 -4.70 4.17 4.36
C VAL A 239 -4.58 2.79 4.99
N THR A 240 -3.66 2.62 5.95
CA THR A 240 -3.30 1.29 6.44
C THR A 240 -3.56 1.13 7.91
N SER A 241 -4.41 0.14 8.18
CA SER A 241 -4.05 -0.79 9.22
C SER A 241 -3.06 -1.78 8.60
N PRO A 242 -1.74 -1.69 8.85
CA PRO A 242 -0.93 -2.88 8.67
C PRO A 242 -1.63 -3.96 9.49
N CYS A 243 -1.94 -5.10 8.88
CA CYS A 243 -2.29 -6.27 9.67
C CYS A 243 -0.94 -6.85 10.16
N PRO A 244 -0.48 -6.56 11.40
CA PRO A 244 0.45 -7.48 12.01
C PRO A 244 -0.27 -8.83 12.05
N PRO A 245 0.44 -9.93 11.78
CA PRO A 245 -0.22 -11.20 11.59
C PRO A 245 -0.73 -11.66 12.96
N PHE A 246 -2.00 -11.50 13.35
CA PHE A 246 -2.54 -12.17 14.54
C PHE A 246 -4.01 -12.53 14.30
N SER A 247 -4.30 -13.81 14.53
CA SER A 247 -5.54 -14.54 14.28
C SER A 247 -6.25 -14.24 12.95
N MET A 248 -6.08 -15.14 11.97
CA MET A 248 -7.04 -15.31 10.87
C MET A 248 -8.40 -15.84 11.37
N ASP A 249 -8.77 -15.64 12.63
CA ASP A 249 -10.02 -16.10 13.20
C ASP A 249 -11.11 -15.10 12.85
N GLY A 250 -11.88 -15.43 11.81
CA GLY A 250 -13.06 -14.69 11.38
C GLY A 250 -12.87 -13.77 10.17
N GLU A 251 -11.64 -13.43 9.79
CA GLU A 251 -11.38 -12.60 8.60
C GLU A 251 -11.24 -13.44 7.32
N ASN A 252 -11.58 -12.84 6.18
CA ASN A 252 -11.73 -13.54 4.90
C ASN A 252 -10.52 -13.38 3.97
N PHE A 253 -9.33 -13.68 4.46
CA PHE A 253 -8.13 -13.66 3.62
C PHE A 253 -7.94 -14.99 2.89
N ASN A 254 -8.73 -15.24 1.85
CA ASN A 254 -8.82 -16.57 1.26
C ASN A 254 -7.74 -16.87 0.21
N LEU A 255 -6.96 -15.87 -0.21
CA LEU A 255 -5.80 -16.08 -1.09
C LEU A 255 -4.52 -16.55 -0.35
N ILE A 256 -4.44 -16.37 0.97
CA ILE A 256 -3.34 -16.88 1.82
C ILE A 256 -3.69 -18.21 2.53
N ARG A 257 -4.92 -18.70 2.38
CA ARG A 257 -5.42 -19.95 2.95
C ARG A 257 -5.41 -21.09 1.94
#